data_AF-A0AAE0BMT6-F1
#
_entry.id   AF-A0AAE0BMT6-F1
#
_cell.length_a   1.000
_cell.length_b   1.000
_cell.length_c   1.000
_cell.angle_alpha   90.00
_cell.angle_beta   90.00
_cell.angle_gamma   90.00
#
_symmetry.space_group_name_H-M   'P 1'
#
loop_
_entity.id
_entity.type
_entity.pdbx_description
1 polymer ?
#
loop_
_entity_poly.entity_id
_entity_poly.type
_entity_poly.pdbx_seq_one_letter_code
_entity_poly.pdbx_strand_id
1 'polypeptide(L)'
;MTISGQFIAAVPRFSRVSSVRFASNFLGERAAGIRSEQSKKPVVTLPGRTLSKMSEMPVDSQYPGTAVIRLQAARERAKTLSPDRLNGEWNSVRVNLLWAAGLKDLSNVAPGQGYTGHCFNDYIHCDATTMLGDVAHNQNSGQVKGIAVGNLLGPGIQNASDPALGEGGTWCTCMNGCNQEPPHDVAHVQFKSRIAWKLVWSKTANFEKFVIVDDDGNMLNTGKPTGRLPDLRDRMQNYALVQGSKYAIAADSLQ
;
A
#
# COMPACT_ATOMS: atom_id res chain seq x y z
N MET A 1 -12.77 -4.04 -42.55
CA MET A 1 -12.16 -5.34 -42.17
C MET A 1 -11.45 -5.12 -40.85
N THR A 2 -12.07 -5.57 -39.76
CA THR A 2 -11.63 -5.30 -38.39
C THR A 2 -10.97 -6.56 -37.86
N ILE A 3 -9.68 -6.53 -37.55
CA ILE A 3 -8.98 -7.63 -36.88
C ILE A 3 -8.74 -7.19 -35.43
N SER A 4 -9.53 -7.75 -34.52
CA SER A 4 -9.37 -7.61 -33.07
C SER A 4 -8.31 -8.60 -32.58
N GLY A 5 -7.13 -8.11 -32.22
CA GLY A 5 -6.10 -8.90 -31.53
C GLY A 5 -6.27 -8.79 -30.02
N GLN A 6 -6.85 -9.81 -29.39
CA GLN A 6 -6.78 -10.00 -27.93
C GLN A 6 -5.38 -10.54 -27.58
N PHE A 7 -4.57 -9.74 -26.87
CA PHE A 7 -3.32 -10.22 -26.28
C PHE A 7 -3.58 -10.71 -24.85
N ILE A 8 -3.41 -12.02 -24.66
CA ILE A 8 -3.44 -12.70 -23.37
C ILE A 8 -2.06 -12.53 -22.73
N ALA A 9 -1.99 -11.87 -21.57
CA ALA A 9 -0.78 -11.82 -20.76
C ALA A 9 -0.49 -13.21 -20.17
N ALA A 10 0.68 -13.76 -20.47
CA ALA A 10 1.13 -15.06 -19.96
C ALA A 10 1.53 -14.96 -18.49
N VAL A 11 0.90 -15.77 -17.63
CA VAL A 11 1.27 -15.96 -16.22
C VAL A 11 2.15 -17.21 -16.11
N PRO A 12 3.30 -17.18 -15.42
CA PRO A 12 4.13 -18.37 -15.24
C PRO A 12 3.48 -19.39 -14.29
N ARG A 13 3.48 -20.66 -14.69
CA ARG A 13 2.98 -21.81 -13.93
C ARG A 13 3.86 -22.08 -12.71
N PHE A 14 3.28 -22.11 -11.52
CA PHE A 14 3.91 -22.65 -10.31
C PHE A 14 3.66 -24.17 -10.21
N SER A 15 4.74 -24.92 -10.06
CA SER A 15 4.76 -26.36 -9.80
C SER A 15 4.45 -26.68 -8.33
N ARG A 16 3.61 -27.69 -8.11
CA ARG A 16 3.29 -28.28 -6.80
C ARG A 16 4.47 -29.06 -6.24
N VAL A 17 4.82 -28.87 -4.96
CA VAL A 17 5.46 -29.91 -4.12
C VAL A 17 5.01 -29.81 -2.66
N SER A 18 4.33 -30.87 -2.23
CA SER A 18 4.34 -31.61 -0.95
C SER A 18 4.17 -30.92 0.41
N SER A 19 3.05 -31.27 1.03
CA SER A 19 2.72 -31.23 2.45
C SER A 19 3.71 -32.00 3.35
N VAL A 20 4.18 -31.37 4.41
CA VAL A 20 4.89 -32.02 5.54
C VAL A 20 3.93 -32.16 6.72
N ARG A 21 3.84 -33.37 7.27
CA ARG A 21 3.00 -33.75 8.42
C ARG A 21 3.65 -33.30 9.73
N PHE A 22 2.87 -32.66 10.61
CA PHE A 22 3.23 -32.44 12.01
C PHE A 22 2.91 -33.70 12.83
N ALA A 23 3.92 -34.23 13.51
CA ALA A 23 3.75 -35.25 14.54
C ALA A 23 3.58 -34.56 15.90
N SER A 24 2.51 -34.91 16.62
CA SER A 24 2.27 -34.53 18.00
C SER A 24 2.78 -35.65 18.91
N ASN A 25 3.60 -35.31 19.90
CA ASN A 25 3.98 -36.22 20.97
C ASN A 25 3.24 -35.84 22.26
N PHE A 26 2.48 -36.81 22.73
CA PHE A 26 1.71 -36.91 23.96
C PHE A 26 2.61 -37.56 25.01
N LEU A 27 2.69 -37.00 26.22
CA LEU A 27 3.10 -37.57 27.52
C LEU A 27 2.83 -36.42 28.52
N GLY A 28 1.93 -36.45 29.51
CA GLY A 28 1.44 -37.53 30.35
C GLY A 28 2.16 -37.45 31.69
N GLU A 29 1.54 -36.87 32.73
CA GLU A 29 1.60 -37.35 34.14
C GLU A 29 0.74 -36.55 35.14
N ARG A 30 0.35 -37.28 36.19
CA ARG A 30 -0.68 -37.07 37.23
C ARG A 30 -0.17 -36.19 38.40
N ALA A 31 -0.98 -35.25 38.90
CA ALA A 31 -1.85 -35.30 40.09
C ALA A 31 -1.18 -35.24 41.48
N ALA A 32 -1.46 -34.17 42.24
CA ALA A 32 -1.61 -34.19 43.71
C ALA A 32 -2.25 -32.86 44.17
N GLY A 33 -3.33 -32.94 44.94
CA GLY A 33 -4.03 -31.79 45.51
C GLY A 33 -3.50 -31.40 46.89
N ILE A 34 -3.63 -30.11 47.22
CA ILE A 34 -3.58 -29.58 48.60
C ILE A 34 -4.65 -28.48 48.73
N ARG A 35 -5.37 -28.53 49.86
CA ARG A 35 -6.51 -27.69 50.23
C ARG A 35 -6.12 -26.26 50.65
N SER A 36 -7.06 -25.37 50.35
CA SER A 36 -7.44 -24.07 50.94
C SER A 36 -6.67 -23.48 52.13
N GLU A 37 -6.27 -22.22 51.98
CA GLU A 37 -6.41 -21.18 53.01
C GLU A 37 -6.77 -19.84 52.35
N GLN A 38 -8.00 -19.38 52.57
CA GLN A 38 -8.46 -18.04 52.17
C GLN A 38 -7.98 -17.02 53.21
N SER A 39 -6.89 -16.32 52.91
CA SER A 39 -6.48 -15.12 53.64
C SER A 39 -7.19 -13.90 53.03
N LYS A 40 -8.15 -13.35 53.79
CA LYS A 40 -8.84 -12.09 53.49
C LYS A 40 -7.84 -10.93 53.61
N LYS A 41 -7.37 -10.40 52.48
CA LYS A 41 -6.68 -9.10 52.43
C LYS A 41 -7.71 -7.96 52.35
N PRO A 42 -7.53 -6.84 53.08
CA PRO A 42 -8.45 -5.72 53.02
C PRO A 42 -8.38 -5.05 51.65
N VAL A 43 -9.54 -4.79 51.06
CA VAL A 43 -9.69 -3.97 49.85
C VAL A 43 -9.41 -2.53 50.26
N VAL A 44 -8.21 -2.04 49.94
CA VAL A 44 -7.88 -0.61 49.97
C VAL A 44 -8.43 -0.01 48.69
N THR A 45 -9.53 0.75 48.81
CA THR A 45 -10.11 1.51 47.71
C THR A 45 -9.20 2.69 47.38
N LEU A 46 -8.37 2.56 46.34
CA LEU A 46 -7.62 3.69 45.78
C LEU A 46 -8.57 4.58 44.97
N PRO A 47 -8.57 5.90 45.18
CA PRO A 47 -9.40 6.81 44.41
C PRO A 47 -8.82 6.98 42.99
N GLY A 48 -9.71 6.95 41.99
CA GLY A 48 -9.50 7.57 40.69
C GLY A 48 -8.47 6.90 39.78
N ARG A 49 -8.81 5.73 39.22
CA ARG A 49 -8.25 5.35 37.92
C ARG A 49 -9.24 5.81 36.85
N THR A 50 -9.05 7.04 36.38
CA THR A 50 -9.65 7.50 35.13
C THR A 50 -9.30 6.45 34.07
N LEU A 51 -10.29 5.70 33.59
CA LEU A 51 -10.13 4.88 32.40
C LEU A 51 -9.61 5.83 31.33
N SER A 52 -8.33 5.70 30.98
CA SER A 52 -7.76 6.36 29.82
C SER A 52 -8.70 6.01 28.67
N LYS A 53 -9.37 7.02 28.12
CA LYS A 53 -10.17 6.93 26.91
C LYS A 53 -9.30 6.17 25.90
N MET A 54 -9.58 4.88 25.68
CA MET A 54 -8.98 4.16 24.56
C MET A 54 -9.38 5.00 23.36
N SER A 55 -8.43 5.72 22.76
CA SER A 55 -8.73 6.53 21.60
C SER A 55 -9.28 5.59 20.55
N GLU A 56 -10.57 5.70 20.24
CA GLU A 56 -11.15 4.99 19.10
C GLU A 56 -10.28 5.31 17.90
N MET A 57 -9.70 4.28 17.29
CA MET A 57 -8.93 4.47 16.08
C MET A 57 -9.87 5.06 15.02
N PRO A 58 -9.46 6.12 14.30
CA PRO A 58 -10.31 6.68 13.28
C PRO A 58 -10.58 5.65 12.19
N VAL A 59 -11.86 5.48 11.84
CA VAL A 59 -12.34 4.57 10.80
C VAL A 59 -12.90 5.39 9.64
N ASP A 60 -12.51 5.04 8.43
CA ASP A 60 -13.15 5.54 7.21
C ASP A 60 -14.37 4.66 6.90
N SER A 61 -15.58 5.22 6.97
CA SER A 61 -16.81 4.47 6.76
C SER A 61 -17.02 4.02 5.32
N GLN A 62 -16.46 4.73 4.34
CA GLN A 62 -16.54 4.38 2.92
C GLN A 62 -15.50 3.31 2.55
N TYR A 63 -14.31 3.40 3.15
CA TYR A 63 -13.19 2.50 2.92
C TYR A 63 -12.65 1.96 4.26
N PRO A 64 -13.39 1.01 4.90
CA PRO A 64 -13.10 0.55 6.26
C PRO A 64 -11.77 -0.21 6.39
N GLY A 65 -11.15 -0.60 5.28
CA GLY A 65 -9.82 -1.21 5.29
C GLY A 65 -8.67 -0.20 5.41
N THR A 66 -8.95 1.10 5.36
CA THR A 66 -7.94 2.16 5.45
C THR A 66 -7.31 2.24 6.83
N ALA A 67 -5.98 2.21 6.89
CA ALA A 67 -5.24 2.62 8.10
C ALA A 67 -5.16 4.14 8.16
N VAL A 68 -6.18 4.80 8.73
CA VAL A 68 -6.37 6.27 8.63
C VAL A 68 -5.20 7.08 9.19
N ILE A 69 -4.64 6.70 10.34
CA ILE A 69 -3.48 7.41 10.92
C ILE A 69 -2.27 7.31 9.97
N ARG A 70 -2.04 6.12 9.39
CA ARG A 70 -0.97 5.86 8.44
C ARG A 70 -1.16 6.64 7.14
N LEU A 71 -2.40 6.71 6.63
CA LEU A 71 -2.79 7.52 5.47
C LEU A 71 -2.42 8.99 5.68
N GLN A 72 -2.82 9.57 6.81
CA GLN A 72 -2.55 10.96 7.14
C GLN A 72 -1.04 11.22 7.23
N ALA A 73 -0.29 10.36 7.92
CA ALA A 73 1.15 10.48 8.02
C ALA A 73 1.85 10.39 6.65
N ALA A 74 1.42 9.51 5.76
CA ALA A 74 1.96 9.42 4.39
C ALA A 74 1.67 10.69 3.57
N ARG A 75 0.46 11.25 3.69
CA ARG A 75 0.11 12.53 3.04
C ARG A 75 0.99 13.67 3.56
N GLU A 76 1.21 13.76 4.86
CA GLU A 76 2.08 14.79 5.45
C GLU A 76 3.54 14.62 5.03
N ARG A 77 4.06 13.38 4.97
CA ARG A 77 5.40 13.15 4.41
C ARG A 77 5.50 13.57 2.95
N ALA A 78 4.48 13.29 2.13
CA ALA A 78 4.48 13.69 0.71
C ALA A 78 4.48 15.21 0.52
N LYS A 79 3.68 15.93 1.32
CA LYS A 79 3.64 17.41 1.32
C LYS A 79 4.97 18.04 1.76
N THR A 80 5.69 17.39 2.68
CA THR A 80 6.96 17.91 3.23
C THR A 80 8.19 17.59 2.40
N LEU A 81 8.06 16.85 1.28
CA LEU A 81 9.16 16.67 0.34
C LEU A 81 9.52 18.03 -0.31
N SER A 82 10.75 18.48 -0.09
CA SER A 82 11.25 19.71 -0.69
C SER A 82 11.51 19.54 -2.20
N PRO A 83 11.60 20.65 -2.96
CA PRO A 83 11.99 20.61 -4.36
C PRO A 83 13.28 19.82 -4.62
N ASP A 84 14.29 19.97 -3.78
CA ASP A 84 15.58 19.25 -3.91
C ASP A 84 15.41 17.72 -3.80
N ARG A 85 14.39 17.25 -3.08
CA ARG A 85 14.09 15.82 -2.95
C ARG A 85 13.27 15.26 -4.13
N LEU A 86 12.68 16.12 -4.95
CA LEU A 86 11.79 15.75 -6.06
C LEU A 86 12.34 16.08 -7.46
N ASN A 87 13.38 16.91 -7.54
CA ASN A 87 13.95 17.42 -8.80
C ASN A 87 15.38 16.93 -9.09
N GLY A 88 15.84 15.89 -8.38
CA GLY A 88 17.16 15.28 -8.60
C GLY A 88 17.11 14.01 -9.46
N GLU A 89 18.17 13.22 -9.38
CA GLU A 89 18.26 11.91 -10.04
C GLU A 89 17.12 10.99 -9.63
N TRP A 90 16.47 10.37 -10.63
CA TRP A 90 15.25 9.59 -10.43
C TRP A 90 15.35 8.53 -9.34
N ASN A 91 16.45 7.77 -9.26
CA ASN A 91 16.61 6.75 -8.23
C ASN A 91 16.54 7.34 -6.82
N SER A 92 17.14 8.51 -6.60
CA SER A 92 17.07 9.23 -5.33
C SER A 92 15.67 9.78 -5.05
N VAL A 93 15.02 10.34 -6.09
CA VAL A 93 13.62 10.80 -6.00
C VAL A 93 12.69 9.64 -5.64
N ARG A 94 12.85 8.47 -6.27
CA ARG A 94 12.05 7.26 -5.99
C ARG A 94 12.22 6.79 -4.55
N VAL A 95 13.43 6.84 -3.99
CA VAL A 95 13.66 6.52 -2.56
C VAL A 95 12.94 7.53 -1.66
N ASN A 96 12.92 8.82 -2.02
CA ASN A 96 12.15 9.83 -1.28
C ASN A 96 10.63 9.58 -1.36
N LEU A 97 10.13 9.14 -2.52
CA LEU A 97 8.73 8.74 -2.72
C LEU A 97 8.38 7.51 -1.87
N LEU A 98 9.23 6.48 -1.83
CA LEU A 98 9.05 5.32 -0.94
C LEU A 98 8.97 5.75 0.52
N TRP A 99 9.90 6.59 0.98
CA TRP A 99 9.89 7.13 2.34
C TRP A 99 8.57 7.88 2.65
N ALA A 100 8.08 8.68 1.70
CA ALA A 100 6.83 9.40 1.86
C ALA A 100 5.61 8.49 1.90
N ALA A 101 5.65 7.34 1.20
CA ALA A 101 4.61 6.32 1.28
C ALA A 101 4.66 5.52 2.60
N GLY A 102 5.79 5.58 3.32
CA GLY A 102 6.08 4.67 4.42
C GLY A 102 6.44 3.27 3.92
N LEU A 103 7.18 3.19 2.83
CA LEU A 103 7.78 1.98 2.28
C LEU A 103 9.29 2.02 2.45
N LYS A 104 9.88 0.87 2.78
CA LYS A 104 11.32 0.61 2.73
C LYS A 104 11.77 0.42 1.29
N ASP A 105 13.02 0.78 1.00
CA ASP A 105 13.66 0.43 -0.27
C ASP A 105 14.24 -0.98 -0.21
N LEU A 106 13.48 -1.95 -0.70
CA LEU A 106 13.83 -3.36 -0.74
C LEU A 106 13.97 -3.79 -2.20
N SER A 107 15.07 -3.39 -2.83
CA SER A 107 15.38 -3.69 -4.24
C SER A 107 16.11 -5.03 -4.45
N ASN A 108 16.57 -5.67 -3.36
CA ASN A 108 17.36 -6.90 -3.40
C ASN A 108 16.74 -8.02 -2.55
N VAL A 109 15.42 -8.22 -2.67
CA VAL A 109 14.69 -9.31 -2.01
C VAL A 109 13.87 -10.10 -3.03
N ALA A 110 13.62 -11.37 -2.73
CA ALA A 110 12.85 -12.24 -3.61
C ALA A 110 11.39 -11.75 -3.77
N PRO A 111 10.71 -12.08 -4.88
CA PRO A 111 9.28 -11.84 -5.03
C PRO A 111 8.48 -12.41 -3.84
N GLY A 112 7.49 -11.65 -3.37
CA GLY A 112 6.69 -12.01 -2.19
C GLY A 112 7.34 -11.68 -0.84
N GLN A 113 8.62 -11.29 -0.81
CA GLN A 113 9.33 -10.87 0.41
C GLN A 113 9.37 -9.35 0.61
N GLY A 114 8.49 -8.62 -0.09
CA GLY A 114 8.39 -7.16 0.01
C GLY A 114 9.27 -6.40 -0.98
N TYR A 115 9.58 -6.97 -2.14
CA TYR A 115 10.34 -6.27 -3.20
C TYR A 115 9.64 -4.98 -3.63
N THR A 116 10.24 -3.82 -3.36
CA THR A 116 9.67 -2.49 -3.69
C THR A 116 10.38 -1.80 -4.87
N GLY A 117 11.26 -2.52 -5.58
CA GLY A 117 11.99 -1.94 -6.72
C GLY A 117 11.11 -1.53 -7.91
N HIS A 118 9.91 -2.10 -8.02
CA HIS A 118 8.93 -1.74 -9.04
C HIS A 118 8.01 -0.58 -8.63
N CYS A 119 7.87 -0.31 -7.33
CA CYS A 119 7.01 0.76 -6.82
C CYS A 119 7.42 2.11 -7.43
N PHE A 120 6.44 2.79 -8.03
CA PHE A 120 6.57 4.06 -8.74
C PHE A 120 7.50 4.04 -9.96
N ASN A 121 8.04 2.87 -10.33
CA ASN A 121 9.06 2.73 -11.38
C ASN A 121 8.51 2.12 -12.68
N ASP A 122 7.24 1.75 -12.69
CA ASP A 122 6.47 1.33 -13.86
C ASP A 122 5.18 2.16 -13.96
N TYR A 123 4.33 1.84 -14.93
CA TYR A 123 3.13 2.63 -15.19
C TYR A 123 1.95 2.36 -14.25
N ILE A 124 1.97 1.25 -13.50
CA ILE A 124 0.77 0.70 -12.86
C ILE A 124 0.86 0.66 -11.33
N HIS A 125 2.04 0.41 -10.74
CA HIS A 125 2.24 0.32 -9.29
C HIS A 125 2.55 1.69 -8.69
N CYS A 126 1.61 2.62 -8.84
CA CYS A 126 1.80 4.03 -8.52
C CYS A 126 0.96 4.52 -7.33
N ASP A 127 0.15 3.65 -6.72
CA ASP A 127 -0.75 4.01 -5.61
C ASP A 127 -0.13 3.67 -4.26
N ALA A 128 0.20 4.68 -3.44
CA ALA A 128 0.60 4.48 -2.05
C ALA A 128 -0.63 4.16 -1.19
N THR A 129 -1.03 2.89 -1.14
CA THR A 129 -2.21 2.43 -0.40
C THR A 129 -1.86 2.13 1.05
N THR A 130 -2.64 2.60 2.01
CA THR A 130 -2.40 2.37 3.44
C THR A 130 -3.56 1.59 4.07
N MET A 131 -3.31 0.36 4.51
CA MET A 131 -4.36 -0.55 4.94
C MET A 131 -4.12 -1.08 6.36
N LEU A 132 -5.20 -1.46 7.03
CA LEU A 132 -5.14 -2.12 8.34
C LEU A 132 -4.38 -3.45 8.25
N GLY A 133 -3.77 -3.87 9.36
CA GLY A 133 -2.93 -5.08 9.42
C GLY A 133 -3.65 -6.34 8.93
N ASP A 134 -4.87 -6.58 9.44
CA ASP A 134 -5.68 -7.74 9.06
C ASP A 134 -6.11 -7.69 7.58
N VAL A 135 -6.26 -6.49 7.04
CA VAL A 135 -6.66 -6.24 5.64
C VAL A 135 -5.49 -6.44 4.68
N ALA A 136 -4.24 -6.26 5.13
CA ALA A 136 -3.05 -6.48 4.30
C ALA A 136 -2.94 -7.92 3.78
N HIS A 137 -3.62 -8.89 4.42
CA HIS A 137 -3.67 -10.28 3.98
C HIS A 137 -4.80 -10.60 2.99
N ASN A 138 -5.63 -9.61 2.63
CA ASN A 138 -6.70 -9.80 1.65
C ASN A 138 -6.11 -10.21 0.29
N GLN A 139 -6.77 -11.17 -0.36
CA GLN A 139 -6.39 -11.66 -1.69
C GLN A 139 -7.35 -11.12 -2.76
N ASN A 140 -6.85 -10.91 -3.98
CA ASN A 140 -7.74 -10.67 -5.12
C ASN A 140 -8.51 -11.95 -5.44
N SER A 141 -9.84 -11.90 -5.38
CA SER A 141 -10.75 -13.00 -5.76
C SER A 141 -11.21 -12.92 -7.22
N GLY A 142 -10.48 -12.18 -8.06
CA GLY A 142 -10.80 -11.95 -9.48
C GLY A 142 -11.65 -10.70 -9.73
N GLN A 143 -11.93 -9.90 -8.69
CA GLN A 143 -12.71 -8.66 -8.80
C GLN A 143 -11.94 -7.56 -9.53
N VAL A 144 -10.61 -7.54 -9.40
CA VAL A 144 -9.75 -6.62 -10.15
C VAL A 144 -9.24 -7.31 -11.42
N LYS A 145 -9.70 -6.84 -12.58
CA LYS A 145 -9.28 -7.37 -13.89
C LYS A 145 -7.79 -7.11 -14.11
N GLY A 146 -7.07 -8.15 -14.57
CA GLY A 146 -5.64 -8.07 -14.88
C GLY A 146 -4.70 -8.33 -13.71
N ILE A 147 -5.24 -8.61 -12.51
CA ILE A 147 -4.44 -8.97 -11.32
C ILE A 147 -4.61 -10.46 -11.01
N ALA A 148 -3.51 -11.13 -10.67
CA ALA A 148 -3.53 -12.55 -10.34
C ALA A 148 -4.48 -12.85 -9.16
N VAL A 149 -5.33 -13.86 -9.33
CA VAL A 149 -6.20 -14.37 -8.26
C VAL A 149 -5.34 -15.06 -7.21
N GLY A 150 -5.62 -14.80 -5.92
CA GLY A 150 -4.92 -15.45 -4.80
C GLY A 150 -3.54 -14.87 -4.46
N ASN A 151 -3.20 -13.67 -4.92
CA ASN A 151 -1.92 -13.04 -4.61
C ASN A 151 -1.78 -12.76 -3.10
N LEU A 152 -0.79 -13.39 -2.45
CA LEU A 152 -0.50 -13.28 -1.02
C LEU A 152 0.43 -12.10 -0.74
N LEU A 153 -0.12 -10.88 -0.74
CA LEU A 153 0.66 -9.66 -0.53
C LEU A 153 1.04 -9.43 0.94
N GLY A 154 0.29 -9.99 1.91
CA GLY A 154 0.44 -9.69 3.34
C GLY A 154 1.87 -9.71 3.89
N PRO A 155 2.64 -10.81 3.75
CA PRO A 155 4.03 -10.84 4.21
C PRO A 155 4.92 -9.78 3.54
N GLY A 156 4.73 -9.55 2.25
CA GLY A 156 5.46 -8.52 1.51
C GLY A 156 5.14 -7.11 2.00
N ILE A 157 3.86 -6.83 2.27
CA ILE A 157 3.40 -5.55 2.82
C ILE A 157 4.00 -5.33 4.20
N GLN A 158 3.94 -6.33 5.08
CA GLN A 158 4.52 -6.24 6.43
C GLN A 158 6.02 -5.95 6.38
N ASN A 159 6.76 -6.69 5.55
CA ASN A 159 8.21 -6.55 5.43
C ASN A 159 8.60 -5.18 4.87
N ALA A 160 7.90 -4.70 3.83
CA ALA A 160 8.18 -3.45 3.17
C ALA A 160 7.69 -2.21 3.93
N SER A 161 6.74 -2.35 4.85
CA SER A 161 6.18 -1.20 5.57
C SER A 161 7.18 -0.61 6.56
N ASP A 162 7.32 0.71 6.53
CA ASP A 162 8.01 1.49 7.57
C ASP A 162 7.09 1.60 8.81
N PRO A 163 7.48 1.03 9.97
CA PRO A 163 6.66 1.10 11.19
C PRO A 163 6.54 2.53 11.74
N ALA A 164 7.46 3.45 11.39
CA ALA A 164 7.41 4.83 11.86
C ALA A 164 6.24 5.64 11.29
N LEU A 165 5.49 5.10 10.32
CA LEU A 165 4.30 5.73 9.76
C LEU A 165 3.00 5.36 10.52
N GLY A 166 3.07 4.45 11.49
CA GLY A 166 1.91 4.00 12.29
C GLY A 166 1.46 2.58 11.95
N GLU A 167 0.45 2.10 12.67
CA GLU A 167 -0.07 0.73 12.55
C GLU A 167 -0.62 0.42 11.15
N GLY A 168 -0.68 -0.88 10.82
CA GLY A 168 -1.07 -1.39 9.50
C GLY A 168 0.11 -1.50 8.55
N GLY A 169 -0.15 -1.38 7.25
CA GLY A 169 0.87 -1.47 6.21
C GLY A 169 0.64 -0.51 5.05
N THR A 170 1.69 -0.29 4.26
CA THR A 170 1.63 0.39 2.96
C THR A 170 2.01 -0.57 1.84
N TRP A 171 1.39 -0.43 0.67
CA TRP A 171 1.84 -1.06 -0.57
C TRP A 171 1.66 -0.14 -1.78
N CYS A 172 2.50 -0.31 -2.80
CA CYS A 172 2.33 0.33 -4.11
C CYS A 172 1.35 -0.50 -4.96
N THR A 173 0.06 -0.26 -4.80
CA THR A 173 -0.97 -1.07 -5.47
C THR A 173 -1.15 -0.68 -6.94
N CYS A 174 -1.76 -1.57 -7.72
CA CYS A 174 -2.02 -1.33 -9.13
C CYS A 174 -3.18 -0.35 -9.31
N MET A 175 -2.96 0.72 -10.08
CA MET A 175 -3.94 1.77 -10.34
C MET A 175 -4.95 1.46 -11.48
N ASN A 176 -4.97 0.23 -12.01
CA ASN A 176 -5.87 -0.15 -13.09
C ASN A 176 -7.33 0.01 -12.68
N GLY A 177 -8.09 0.84 -13.41
CA GLY A 177 -9.49 1.14 -13.08
C GLY A 177 -9.67 2.35 -12.16
N CYS A 178 -8.59 3.07 -11.83
CA CYS A 178 -8.67 4.28 -11.00
C CYS A 178 -9.41 5.45 -11.68
N ASN A 179 -9.61 5.41 -13.01
CA ASN A 179 -10.37 6.42 -13.74
C ASN A 179 -11.90 6.24 -13.69
N GLN A 180 -12.39 5.20 -13.02
CA GLN A 180 -13.82 4.96 -12.83
C GLN A 180 -14.33 5.70 -11.58
N GLU A 181 -15.66 5.86 -11.47
CA GLU A 181 -16.31 6.45 -10.30
C GLU A 181 -17.38 5.47 -9.74
N PRO A 182 -17.21 4.93 -8.52
CA PRO A 182 -16.00 5.03 -7.70
C PRO A 182 -14.79 4.31 -8.33
N PRO A 183 -13.55 4.66 -7.93
CA PRO A 183 -12.35 3.99 -8.42
C PRO A 183 -12.43 2.47 -8.25
N HIS A 184 -12.05 1.72 -9.29
CA HIS A 184 -12.15 0.26 -9.32
C HIS A 184 -10.77 -0.42 -9.38
N ASP A 185 -9.78 0.25 -8.78
CA ASP A 185 -8.40 -0.22 -8.64
C ASP A 185 -8.19 -1.16 -7.44
N VAL A 186 -6.97 -1.66 -7.28
CA VAL A 186 -6.65 -2.63 -6.24
C VAL A 186 -6.87 -2.07 -4.83
N ALA A 187 -6.53 -0.80 -4.59
CA ALA A 187 -6.70 -0.16 -3.29
C ALA A 187 -8.17 -0.20 -2.85
N HIS A 188 -9.04 0.29 -3.72
CA HIS A 188 -10.45 0.48 -3.41
C HIS A 188 -11.25 -0.83 -3.44
N VAL A 189 -10.90 -1.77 -4.31
CA VAL A 189 -11.65 -3.02 -4.47
C VAL A 189 -11.19 -4.12 -3.52
N GLN A 190 -9.89 -4.45 -3.52
CA GLN A 190 -9.35 -5.59 -2.78
C GLN A 190 -9.15 -5.24 -1.31
N PHE A 191 -8.57 -4.07 -1.03
CA PHE A 191 -8.26 -3.66 0.34
C PHE A 191 -9.35 -2.82 0.98
N LYS A 192 -10.37 -2.39 0.22
CA LYS A 192 -11.39 -1.45 0.71
C LYS A 192 -10.73 -0.26 1.41
N SER A 193 -9.65 0.24 0.81
CA SER A 193 -8.76 1.25 1.37
C SER A 193 -8.67 2.43 0.42
N ARG A 194 -8.57 3.64 0.99
CA ARG A 194 -8.08 4.79 0.23
C ARG A 194 -6.59 4.66 -0.07
N ILE A 195 -6.15 5.39 -1.08
CA ILE A 195 -4.74 5.71 -1.27
C ILE A 195 -4.36 6.92 -0.41
N ALA A 196 -3.17 6.88 0.18
CA ALA A 196 -2.59 8.09 0.77
C ALA A 196 -2.33 9.11 -0.34
N TRP A 197 -1.70 8.64 -1.42
CA TRP A 197 -1.47 9.41 -2.64
C TRP A 197 -1.09 8.48 -3.80
N LYS A 198 -1.14 8.98 -5.04
CA LYS A 198 -0.57 8.32 -6.21
C LYS A 198 0.33 9.24 -7.01
N LEU A 199 1.32 8.66 -7.70
CA LEU A 199 2.17 9.36 -8.65
C LEU A 199 1.52 9.35 -10.04
N VAL A 200 1.41 10.54 -10.63
CA VAL A 200 0.91 10.74 -11.99
C VAL A 200 1.92 11.54 -12.80
N TRP A 201 2.40 10.97 -13.90
CA TRP A 201 3.22 11.69 -14.87
C TRP A 201 2.37 12.70 -15.66
N SER A 202 2.87 13.92 -15.82
CA SER A 202 2.19 14.99 -16.53
C SER A 202 2.47 14.93 -18.03
N LYS A 203 1.51 15.37 -18.84
CA LYS A 203 1.58 15.42 -20.30
C LYS A 203 2.42 16.61 -20.81
N THR A 204 3.62 16.79 -20.26
CA THR A 204 4.64 17.69 -20.84
C THR A 204 5.23 17.06 -22.11
N ALA A 205 6.04 17.81 -22.84
CA ALA A 205 6.62 17.37 -24.13
C ALA A 205 7.25 15.97 -24.06
N ASN A 206 7.90 15.60 -22.95
CA ASN A 206 8.55 14.31 -22.76
C ASN A 206 8.07 13.56 -21.51
N PHE A 207 6.91 13.89 -20.95
CA PHE A 207 6.39 13.35 -19.69
C PHE A 207 7.38 13.41 -18.52
N GLU A 208 8.21 14.45 -18.46
CA GLU A 208 9.33 14.58 -17.54
C GLU A 208 8.97 15.24 -16.19
N LYS A 209 7.73 15.69 -16.01
CA LYS A 209 7.20 16.16 -14.73
C LYS A 209 6.18 15.17 -14.18
N PHE A 210 6.06 15.08 -12.87
CA PHE A 210 4.99 14.33 -12.21
C PHE A 210 4.34 15.15 -11.10
N VAL A 211 3.09 14.80 -10.78
CA VAL A 211 2.40 15.22 -9.57
C VAL A 211 2.23 14.04 -8.62
N ILE A 212 2.14 14.36 -7.33
CA ILE A 212 1.62 13.46 -6.30
C ILE A 212 0.24 14.00 -5.94
N VAL A 213 -0.79 13.19 -6.10
CA VAL A 213 -2.18 13.57 -5.77
C VAL A 213 -2.76 12.64 -4.71
N ASP A 214 -3.60 13.16 -3.83
CA ASP A 214 -4.33 12.34 -2.86
C ASP A 214 -5.50 11.58 -3.50
N ASP A 215 -6.24 10.84 -2.67
CA ASP A 215 -7.37 10.03 -3.14
C ASP A 215 -8.52 10.84 -3.74
N ASP A 216 -8.63 12.12 -3.39
CA ASP A 216 -9.66 13.03 -3.91
C ASP A 216 -9.16 13.78 -5.16
N GLY A 217 -7.92 13.52 -5.59
CA GLY A 217 -7.28 14.16 -6.74
C GLY A 217 -6.60 15.49 -6.40
N ASN A 218 -6.52 15.88 -5.12
CA ASN A 218 -5.85 17.11 -4.73
C ASN A 218 -4.34 16.94 -4.84
N MET A 219 -3.67 17.92 -5.45
CA MET A 219 -2.21 17.92 -5.53
C MET A 219 -1.59 18.09 -4.15
N LEU A 220 -0.68 17.17 -3.79
CA LEU A 220 0.14 17.25 -2.58
C LEU A 220 1.52 17.82 -2.89
N ASN A 221 2.10 17.46 -4.04
CA ASN A 221 3.43 17.91 -4.46
C ASN A 221 3.67 17.67 -5.97
N THR A 222 4.78 18.16 -6.49
CA THR A 222 5.20 17.98 -7.89
C THR A 222 6.72 17.87 -8.00
N GLY A 223 7.20 17.19 -9.04
CA GLY A 223 8.63 17.08 -9.33
C GLY A 223 8.95 17.08 -10.82
N LYS A 224 10.19 17.44 -11.16
CA LYS A 224 10.81 17.31 -12.48
C LYS A 224 12.17 16.60 -12.31
N PRO A 225 12.17 15.28 -12.12
CA PRO A 225 13.38 14.52 -11.88
C PRO A 225 14.29 14.49 -13.11
N THR A 226 15.55 14.15 -12.90
CA THR A 226 16.59 14.00 -13.94
C THR A 226 17.12 12.57 -14.01
N GLY A 227 18.03 12.34 -14.94
CA GLY A 227 18.74 11.08 -15.07
C GLY A 227 17.93 9.99 -15.76
N ARG A 228 18.05 8.76 -15.25
CA ARG A 228 17.35 7.60 -15.80
C ARG A 228 15.92 7.53 -15.26
N LEU A 229 15.02 8.26 -15.90
CA LEU A 229 13.58 8.18 -15.65
C LEU A 229 13.01 6.79 -16.01
N PRO A 230 11.80 6.43 -15.52
CA PRO A 230 11.04 5.32 -16.08
C PRO A 230 10.88 5.47 -17.59
N ASP A 231 10.68 4.35 -18.29
CA ASP A 231 10.55 4.35 -19.74
C ASP A 231 9.47 5.36 -20.19
N LEU A 232 9.72 6.06 -21.29
CA LEU A 232 8.76 7.04 -21.81
C LEU A 232 7.37 6.43 -22.01
N ARG A 233 7.31 5.18 -22.49
CA ARG A 233 6.05 4.44 -22.65
C ARG A 233 5.33 4.24 -21.32
N ASP A 234 6.05 3.90 -20.26
CA ASP A 234 5.44 3.70 -18.95
C ASP A 234 4.87 5.01 -18.40
N ARG A 235 5.59 6.11 -18.56
CA ARG A 235 5.12 7.45 -18.13
C ARG A 235 3.89 7.90 -18.92
N MET A 236 3.86 7.64 -20.22
CA MET A 236 2.68 7.87 -21.07
C MET A 236 1.48 7.01 -20.66
N GLN A 237 1.71 5.71 -20.38
CA GLN A 237 0.66 4.79 -19.97
C GLN A 237 0.10 5.12 -18.58
N ASN A 238 0.95 5.54 -17.65
CA ASN A 238 0.53 6.01 -16.33
C ASN A 238 -0.46 7.17 -16.44
N TYR A 239 -0.14 8.20 -17.24
CA TYR A 239 -1.07 9.30 -17.50
C TYR A 239 -2.35 8.82 -18.20
N ALA A 240 -2.23 7.95 -19.21
CA ALA A 240 -3.37 7.41 -19.93
C ALA A 240 -4.36 6.66 -19.00
N LEU A 241 -3.89 6.02 -17.94
CA LEU A 241 -4.74 5.34 -16.96
C LEU A 241 -5.59 6.30 -16.13
N VAL A 242 -5.13 7.53 -15.87
CA VAL A 242 -5.88 8.53 -15.09
C VAL A 242 -6.66 9.51 -15.97
N GLN A 243 -6.40 9.53 -17.28
CA GLN A 243 -6.96 10.52 -18.18
C GLN A 243 -8.49 10.57 -18.07
N GLY A 244 -9.03 11.79 -17.92
CA GLY A 244 -10.46 12.03 -17.77
C GLY A 244 -11.02 11.78 -16.36
N SER A 245 -10.18 11.49 -15.37
CA SER A 245 -10.57 11.32 -13.97
C SER A 245 -10.09 12.46 -13.07
N LYS A 246 -10.54 12.48 -11.81
CA LYS A 246 -10.07 13.42 -10.78
C LYS A 246 -8.55 13.43 -10.60
N TYR A 247 -7.88 12.30 -10.83
CA TYR A 247 -6.43 12.19 -10.65
C TYR A 247 -5.62 12.87 -11.77
N ALA A 248 -6.23 13.19 -12.93
CA ALA A 248 -5.54 13.86 -14.03
C ALA A 248 -5.48 15.39 -13.88
N ILE A 249 -6.38 16.00 -13.10
CA ILE A 249 -6.59 17.46 -13.06
C ILE A 249 -5.29 18.21 -12.74
N ALA A 250 -4.58 17.80 -11.68
CA ALA A 250 -3.33 18.43 -11.29
C ALA A 250 -2.22 18.20 -12.33
N ALA A 251 -2.14 17.00 -12.90
CA ALA A 251 -1.17 16.67 -13.94
C ALA A 251 -1.38 17.51 -15.21
N ASP A 252 -2.63 17.81 -15.55
CA ASP A 252 -2.99 18.66 -16.70
C ASP A 252 -2.58 20.13 -16.51
N SER A 253 -2.48 20.60 -15.26
CA SER A 253 -2.06 21.97 -14.96
C SER A 253 -0.56 22.23 -15.13
N LEU A 254 0.26 21.18 -15.28
CA LEU A 254 1.72 21.28 -15.44
C LEU A 254 2.23 21.29 -16.88
N GLN A 255 1.30 21.23 -17.86
CA GLN A 255 1.57 21.18 -19.30
C GLN A 255 2.45 22.34 -19.77
#